data_AF-A0A2K8P8M8-F1
#
_entry.id   AF-A0A2K8P8M8-F1
#
_cell.length_a   1.000
_cell.length_b   1.000
_cell.length_c   1.000
_cell.angle_alpha   90.00
_cell.angle_beta   90.00
_cell.angle_gamma   90.00
#
_symmetry.space_group_name_H-M   'P 1'
#
loop_
_entity.id
_entity.type
_entity.pdbx_description
1 polymer ?
#
loop_
_entity_poly.entity_id
_entity_poly.type
_entity_poly.pdbx_seq_one_letter_code
_entity_poly.pdbx_strand_id
1 'polypeptide(L)'
;MPTPTRSRDQSPDRRPALDELIGLAGLLRAWRAAAGTKMRRSKPLSQAEVAARAGMTERWYGELERGASPRLGRPKIDQLAAALLLDEDQRETLYLYTDGGSPPRSPTPPGHADGLHPLQLLLDHQMPRPAYLSDAAWNIVGFNRAMAQWFPWVLEPRPNLMRWALLHPDAREQYVGWEEHAGIYLAMVRMALVKHDRLPELVSLLNEVLADSDCRRIWDSKPELVSHRDGHVFRLHISRFDHQDIEVISQVLYPAAFPDLRFVAITWLGSREDPGAEAARRSPSVAEGSRERATATRSVQGTPTRPYWALDSFEAARSLAGSSPVDLPGLSEAAGRDTRLTADCSGQNVIWATSEAGGMVAFEDLSTQEALARIPVPALTAGARREYQNLLRSTLAPDGPTATRQIDELLAPHSAAIDLLVDLRGQLSPATAAGSSQSLSHSESDTATERARELAGRLGASPR
;
A
#
# COMPACT_ATOMS: atom_id res chain seq x y z
N MET A 1 -51.12 -61.77 -21.69
CA MET A 1 -51.17 -61.85 -20.21
C MET A 1 -50.56 -63.19 -19.84
N PRO A 2 -49.53 -63.28 -18.97
CA PRO A 2 -49.22 -62.38 -17.87
C PRO A 2 -47.94 -61.54 -18.06
N THR A 3 -47.84 -60.54 -17.19
CA THR A 3 -46.94 -59.39 -17.14
C THR A 3 -45.62 -59.74 -16.43
N PRO A 4 -44.44 -59.27 -16.89
CA PRO A 4 -43.29 -59.16 -16.01
C PRO A 4 -43.35 -57.81 -15.29
N THR A 5 -43.62 -57.90 -14.00
CA THR A 5 -43.58 -56.83 -13.01
C THR A 5 -42.22 -56.13 -13.05
N ARG A 6 -42.18 -54.84 -13.41
CA ARG A 6 -41.02 -53.97 -13.16
C ARG A 6 -40.86 -53.87 -11.64
N SER A 7 -39.91 -54.63 -11.10
CA SER A 7 -39.38 -54.42 -9.75
C SER A 7 -38.78 -53.01 -9.71
N ARG A 8 -39.46 -52.17 -8.95
CA ARG A 8 -39.13 -50.77 -8.71
C ARG A 8 -38.15 -50.79 -7.54
N ASP A 9 -36.87 -50.86 -7.86
CA ASP A 9 -35.81 -50.72 -6.86
C ASP A 9 -35.80 -49.27 -6.36
N GLN A 10 -36.57 -49.01 -5.29
CA GLN A 10 -36.54 -47.79 -4.50
C GLN A 10 -35.77 -48.12 -3.21
N SER A 11 -34.45 -48.16 -3.29
CA SER A 11 -33.59 -48.10 -2.12
C SER A 11 -33.56 -46.65 -1.58
N PRO A 12 -33.94 -46.38 -0.32
CA PRO A 12 -34.15 -45.03 0.21
C PRO A 12 -32.87 -44.30 0.65
N ASP A 13 -31.67 -44.83 0.32
CA ASP A 13 -30.39 -44.29 0.79
C ASP A 13 -29.37 -44.07 -0.35
N ARG A 14 -29.85 -43.64 -1.53
CA ARG A 14 -28.94 -43.16 -2.56
C ARG A 14 -28.53 -41.73 -2.19
N ARG A 15 -27.37 -41.58 -1.55
CA ARG A 15 -26.73 -40.27 -1.42
C ARG A 15 -26.65 -39.66 -2.83
N PRO A 16 -27.26 -38.48 -3.06
CA PRO A 16 -27.23 -37.87 -4.38
C PRO A 16 -25.77 -37.67 -4.80
N ALA A 17 -25.47 -37.93 -6.07
CA ALA A 17 -24.12 -37.78 -6.60
C ALA A 17 -23.66 -36.32 -6.41
N LEU A 18 -22.34 -36.08 -6.30
CA LEU A 18 -21.80 -34.72 -6.15
C LEU A 18 -22.32 -33.77 -7.26
N ASP A 19 -22.50 -34.28 -8.47
CA ASP A 19 -23.08 -33.57 -9.61
C ASP A 19 -24.59 -33.27 -9.46
N GLU A 20 -25.33 -34.09 -8.71
CA GLU A 20 -26.73 -33.81 -8.36
C GLU A 20 -26.86 -32.76 -7.24
N LEU A 21 -25.88 -32.72 -6.33
CA LEU A 21 -25.86 -31.80 -5.18
C LEU A 21 -25.26 -30.42 -5.50
N ILE A 22 -24.18 -30.39 -6.28
CA ILE A 22 -23.36 -29.19 -6.53
C ILE A 22 -23.27 -28.87 -8.04
N GLY A 23 -23.67 -29.80 -8.92
CA GLY A 23 -23.67 -29.52 -10.36
C GLY A 23 -24.71 -28.45 -10.75
N LEU A 24 -24.40 -27.71 -11.82
CA LEU A 24 -25.23 -26.62 -12.35
C LEU A 24 -26.72 -26.98 -12.44
N ALA A 25 -27.04 -28.19 -12.88
CA ALA A 25 -28.41 -28.67 -13.00
C ALA A 25 -29.15 -28.73 -11.65
N GLY A 26 -28.48 -29.18 -10.59
CA GLY A 26 -29.02 -29.18 -9.22
C GLY A 26 -29.24 -27.77 -8.71
N LEU A 27 -28.26 -26.89 -8.91
CA LEU A 27 -28.32 -25.49 -8.51
C LEU A 27 -29.43 -24.72 -9.24
N LEU A 28 -29.59 -24.90 -10.56
CA LEU A 28 -30.66 -24.24 -11.33
C LEU A 28 -32.05 -24.63 -10.83
N ARG A 29 -32.28 -25.91 -10.51
CA ARG A 29 -33.55 -26.38 -9.93
C ARG A 29 -33.80 -25.75 -8.56
N ALA A 30 -32.78 -25.68 -7.71
CA ALA A 30 -32.88 -25.06 -6.39
C ALA A 30 -33.14 -23.54 -6.49
N TRP A 31 -32.39 -22.83 -7.34
CA TRP A 31 -32.56 -21.40 -7.57
C TRP A 31 -33.91 -21.06 -8.17
N ARG A 32 -34.45 -21.89 -9.08
CA ARG A 32 -35.80 -21.70 -9.62
C ARG A 32 -36.89 -21.82 -8.56
N ALA A 33 -36.74 -22.76 -7.63
CA ALA A 33 -37.63 -22.88 -6.48
C ALA A 33 -37.53 -21.65 -5.56
N ALA A 34 -36.30 -21.23 -5.22
CA ALA A 34 -36.05 -20.07 -4.39
C ALA A 34 -36.56 -18.76 -5.03
N ALA A 35 -36.42 -18.59 -6.34
CA ALA A 35 -36.94 -17.44 -7.08
C ALA A 35 -38.46 -17.32 -6.97
N GLY A 36 -39.18 -18.45 -7.02
CA GLY A 36 -40.63 -18.50 -6.78
C GLY A 36 -40.99 -17.98 -5.39
N THR A 37 -40.25 -18.43 -4.36
CA THR A 37 -40.41 -17.97 -2.98
C THR A 37 -40.09 -16.48 -2.81
N LYS A 38 -38.99 -15.99 -3.40
CA LYS A 38 -38.61 -14.55 -3.41
C LYS A 38 -39.72 -13.68 -4.03
N MET A 39 -40.44 -14.21 -5.02
CA MET A 39 -41.61 -13.56 -5.64
C MET A 39 -42.93 -13.79 -4.88
N ARG A 40 -42.88 -14.30 -3.63
CA ARG A 40 -44.05 -14.59 -2.78
C ARG A 40 -45.06 -15.54 -3.43
N ARG A 41 -44.59 -16.50 -4.23
CA ARG A 41 -45.44 -17.54 -4.84
C ARG A 41 -45.48 -18.81 -3.99
N SER A 42 -46.61 -19.51 -4.05
CA SER A 42 -46.81 -20.80 -3.38
C SER A 42 -46.20 -21.99 -4.14
N LYS A 43 -45.76 -21.77 -5.38
CA LYS A 43 -45.12 -22.78 -6.24
C LYS A 43 -43.81 -22.25 -6.83
N PRO A 44 -42.81 -23.13 -7.09
CA PRO A 44 -41.63 -22.79 -7.89
C PRO A 44 -42.00 -22.16 -9.23
N LEU A 45 -41.15 -21.30 -9.78
CA LEU A 45 -41.33 -20.83 -11.16
C LEU A 45 -41.29 -22.03 -12.11
N SER A 46 -42.10 -22.03 -13.17
CA SER A 46 -42.04 -23.08 -14.19
C SER A 46 -40.81 -22.92 -15.08
N GLN A 47 -40.41 -23.99 -15.77
CA GLN A 47 -39.33 -23.92 -16.77
C GLN A 47 -39.67 -22.92 -17.89
N ALA A 48 -40.93 -22.93 -18.35
CA ALA A 48 -41.43 -21.96 -19.34
C ALA A 48 -41.33 -20.51 -18.87
N GLU A 49 -41.64 -20.21 -17.60
CA GLU A 49 -41.59 -18.86 -17.04
C GLU A 49 -40.16 -18.31 -16.96
N VAL A 50 -39.21 -19.13 -16.48
CA VAL A 50 -37.80 -18.74 -16.43
C VAL A 50 -37.25 -18.55 -17.84
N ALA A 51 -37.59 -19.47 -18.75
CA ALA A 51 -37.14 -19.41 -20.13
C ALA A 51 -37.62 -18.14 -20.84
N ALA A 52 -38.91 -17.79 -20.67
CA ALA A 52 -39.47 -16.56 -21.23
C ALA A 52 -38.76 -15.31 -20.71
N ARG A 53 -38.47 -15.23 -19.41
CA ARG A 53 -37.77 -14.09 -18.79
C ARG A 53 -36.30 -13.98 -19.20
N ALA A 54 -35.63 -15.11 -19.40
CA ALA A 54 -34.23 -15.16 -19.83
C ALA A 54 -34.06 -15.13 -21.36
N GLY A 55 -35.15 -14.96 -22.11
CA GLY A 55 -35.14 -14.93 -23.58
C GLY A 55 -34.60 -16.22 -24.20
N MET A 56 -35.01 -17.38 -23.70
CA MET A 56 -34.62 -18.71 -24.17
C MET A 56 -35.86 -19.60 -24.36
N THR A 57 -35.72 -20.73 -25.04
CA THR A 57 -36.85 -21.67 -25.20
C THR A 57 -36.98 -22.57 -23.97
N GLU A 58 -38.20 -22.98 -23.64
CA GLU A 58 -38.45 -23.90 -22.50
C GLU A 58 -37.65 -25.19 -22.63
N ARG A 59 -37.59 -25.76 -23.85
CA ARG A 59 -36.79 -26.96 -24.13
C ARG A 59 -35.32 -26.75 -23.78
N TRP A 60 -34.76 -25.60 -24.16
CA TRP A 60 -33.35 -25.29 -23.95
C TRP A 60 -33.03 -25.11 -22.46
N TYR A 61 -33.90 -24.42 -21.70
CA TYR A 61 -33.76 -24.32 -20.25
C TYR A 61 -33.92 -25.69 -19.55
N GLY A 62 -34.86 -26.52 -20.01
CA GLY A 62 -35.03 -27.88 -19.50
C GLY A 62 -33.86 -28.82 -19.80
N GLU A 63 -33.05 -28.55 -20.84
CA GLU A 63 -31.79 -29.25 -21.10
C GLU A 63 -30.71 -28.85 -20.09
N LEU A 64 -30.61 -27.56 -19.73
CA LEU A 64 -29.72 -27.09 -18.66
C LEU A 64 -30.03 -27.75 -17.31
N GLU A 65 -31.30 -27.78 -16.90
CA GLU A 65 -31.72 -28.44 -15.66
C GLU A 65 -31.53 -29.96 -15.68
N ARG A 66 -31.22 -30.58 -16.83
CA ARG A 66 -30.90 -32.01 -16.94
C ARG A 66 -29.41 -32.31 -16.98
N GLY A 67 -28.55 -31.28 -16.91
CA GLY A 67 -27.10 -31.44 -16.90
C GLY A 67 -26.43 -31.19 -18.24
N ALA A 68 -27.12 -30.58 -19.21
CA ALA A 68 -26.42 -30.02 -20.35
C ALA A 68 -25.46 -28.91 -19.86
N SER A 69 -24.21 -28.96 -20.33
CA SER A 69 -23.19 -27.95 -20.03
C SER A 69 -22.85 -27.13 -21.28
N PRO A 70 -23.79 -26.33 -21.83
CA PRO A 70 -23.50 -25.47 -22.95
C PRO A 70 -22.69 -24.25 -22.47
N ARG A 71 -21.72 -23.82 -23.29
CA ARG A 71 -21.12 -22.50 -23.09
C ARG A 71 -22.18 -21.42 -23.32
N LEU A 72 -22.42 -20.58 -22.31
CA LEU A 72 -23.34 -19.44 -22.43
C LEU A 72 -22.57 -18.15 -22.66
N GLY A 73 -23.00 -17.33 -23.61
CA GLY A 73 -22.48 -15.96 -23.72
C GLY A 73 -22.91 -15.12 -22.52
N ARG A 74 -22.04 -14.21 -22.06
CA ARG A 74 -22.27 -13.34 -20.88
C ARG A 74 -23.66 -12.65 -20.84
N PRO A 75 -24.17 -12.06 -21.95
CA PRO A 75 -25.51 -11.45 -21.93
C PRO A 75 -26.62 -12.45 -21.58
N LYS A 76 -26.47 -13.72 -21.97
CA LYS A 76 -27.44 -14.78 -21.66
C LYS A 76 -27.31 -15.23 -20.20
N ILE A 77 -26.10 -15.25 -19.66
CA ILE A 77 -25.84 -15.53 -18.24
C ILE A 77 -26.50 -14.47 -17.37
N ASP A 78 -26.35 -13.18 -17.72
CA ASP A 78 -26.95 -12.08 -16.97
C ASP A 78 -28.49 -12.09 -17.03
N GLN A 79 -29.06 -12.36 -18.21
CA GLN A 79 -30.50 -12.53 -18.37
C GLN A 79 -31.04 -13.69 -17.52
N LEU A 80 -30.30 -14.81 -17.46
CA LEU A 80 -30.68 -15.96 -16.65
C LEU A 80 -30.56 -15.67 -15.15
N ALA A 81 -29.48 -15.01 -14.73
CA ALA A 81 -29.29 -14.60 -13.34
C ALA A 81 -30.41 -13.64 -12.87
N ALA A 82 -30.77 -12.66 -13.72
CA ALA A 82 -31.88 -11.75 -13.46
C ALA A 82 -33.23 -12.49 -13.40
N ALA A 83 -33.49 -13.42 -14.33
CA ALA A 83 -34.73 -14.20 -14.35
C ALA A 83 -34.93 -15.07 -13.09
N LEU A 84 -33.82 -15.55 -12.51
CA LEU A 84 -33.78 -16.36 -11.30
C LEU A 84 -33.60 -15.54 -10.01
N LEU A 85 -33.48 -14.21 -10.09
CA LEU A 85 -33.19 -13.34 -8.95
C LEU A 85 -31.96 -13.81 -8.14
N LEU A 86 -30.90 -14.19 -8.84
CA LEU A 86 -29.65 -14.65 -8.22
C LEU A 86 -28.98 -13.50 -7.46
N ASP A 87 -28.40 -13.82 -6.31
CA ASP A 87 -27.45 -12.95 -5.63
C ASP A 87 -26.06 -13.01 -6.29
N GLU A 88 -25.11 -12.23 -5.78
CA GLU A 88 -23.77 -12.10 -6.39
C GLU A 88 -23.02 -13.44 -6.42
N ASP A 89 -23.04 -14.21 -5.33
CA ASP A 89 -22.36 -15.50 -5.22
C ASP A 89 -22.99 -16.55 -6.15
N GLN A 90 -24.32 -16.58 -6.26
CA GLN A 90 -25.03 -17.47 -7.18
C GLN A 90 -24.77 -17.09 -8.64
N ARG A 91 -24.71 -15.79 -8.95
CA ARG A 91 -24.35 -15.31 -10.28
C ARG A 91 -22.92 -15.69 -10.61
N GLU A 92 -21.97 -15.53 -9.69
CA GLU A 92 -20.58 -15.99 -9.88
C GLU A 92 -20.51 -17.50 -10.15
N THR A 93 -21.24 -18.28 -9.37
CA THR A 93 -21.34 -19.73 -9.58
C THR A 93 -21.87 -20.08 -10.97
N LEU A 94 -22.90 -19.36 -11.46
CA LEU A 94 -23.44 -19.56 -12.81
C LEU A 94 -22.39 -19.26 -13.90
N TYR A 95 -21.61 -18.18 -13.74
CA TYR A 95 -20.52 -17.83 -14.64
C TYR A 95 -19.42 -18.90 -14.66
N LEU A 96 -19.02 -19.42 -13.49
CA LEU A 96 -18.01 -20.48 -13.36
C LEU A 96 -18.43 -21.76 -14.10
N TYR A 97 -19.70 -22.17 -13.97
CA TYR A 97 -20.19 -23.39 -14.63
C TYR A 97 -20.42 -23.24 -16.15
N THR A 98 -20.63 -22.04 -16.68
CA THR A 98 -21.12 -21.85 -18.06
C THR A 98 -20.16 -21.11 -18.99
N ASP A 99 -19.29 -20.25 -18.48
CA ASP A 99 -18.24 -19.56 -19.25
C ASP A 99 -16.84 -19.93 -18.77
N GLY A 100 -16.71 -20.53 -17.58
CA GLY A 100 -15.42 -20.81 -16.95
C GLY A 100 -14.70 -19.56 -16.44
N GLY A 101 -15.41 -18.42 -16.39
CA GLY A 101 -14.91 -17.14 -15.92
C GLY A 101 -15.74 -16.59 -14.75
N SER A 102 -15.38 -15.41 -14.27
CA SER A 102 -16.16 -14.65 -13.29
C SER A 102 -17.05 -13.60 -13.99
N PRO A 103 -18.18 -13.18 -13.38
CA PRO A 103 -19.01 -12.11 -13.91
C PRO A 103 -18.18 -10.83 -14.14
N PRO A 104 -18.47 -10.04 -15.18
CA PRO A 104 -17.97 -8.68 -15.25
C PRO A 104 -18.55 -7.90 -14.06
N ARG A 105 -17.73 -7.67 -13.04
CA ARG A 105 -18.16 -6.87 -11.88
C ARG A 105 -18.19 -5.41 -12.29
N SER A 106 -19.26 -4.72 -11.90
CA SER A 106 -19.39 -3.29 -12.15
C SER A 106 -18.38 -2.55 -11.28
N PRO A 107 -17.70 -1.51 -11.80
CA PRO A 107 -16.77 -0.71 -11.02
C PRO A 107 -17.43 -0.30 -9.70
N THR A 108 -16.75 -0.52 -8.58
CA THR A 108 -17.21 0.00 -7.29
C THR A 108 -17.45 1.52 -7.44
N PRO A 109 -18.65 2.04 -7.14
CA PRO A 109 -18.92 3.46 -7.29
C PRO A 109 -17.93 4.30 -6.46
N PRO A 110 -17.32 5.35 -7.03
CA PRO A 110 -16.51 6.28 -6.26
C PRO A 110 -17.41 6.93 -5.19
N GLY A 111 -17.11 6.72 -3.91
CA GLY A 111 -17.85 7.33 -2.80
C GLY A 111 -18.29 6.40 -1.66
N HIS A 112 -17.92 5.11 -1.64
CA HIS A 112 -18.10 4.25 -0.46
C HIS A 112 -17.06 4.55 0.63
N ALA A 113 -17.03 5.79 1.14
CA ALA A 113 -16.12 6.22 2.19
C ALA A 113 -16.19 5.31 3.43
N ASP A 114 -17.37 4.79 3.76
CA ASP A 114 -17.59 3.89 4.90
C ASP A 114 -16.99 2.48 4.68
N GLY A 115 -16.95 2.01 3.43
CA GLY A 115 -16.42 0.69 3.07
C GLY A 115 -14.90 0.64 2.94
N LEU A 116 -14.27 1.80 2.71
CA LEU A 116 -12.82 1.93 2.61
C LEU A 116 -12.13 2.02 3.98
N HIS A 117 -12.86 2.38 5.05
CA HIS A 117 -12.26 2.56 6.38
C HIS A 117 -11.51 1.32 6.91
N PRO A 118 -12.05 0.08 6.81
CA PRO A 118 -11.30 -1.12 7.19
C PRO A 118 -10.04 -1.36 6.32
N LEU A 119 -10.08 -0.96 5.04
CA LEU A 119 -8.92 -1.08 4.16
C LEU A 119 -7.86 -0.01 4.45
N GLN A 120 -8.27 1.20 4.84
CA GLN A 120 -7.36 2.24 5.32
C GLN A 120 -6.65 1.80 6.60
N LEU A 121 -7.37 1.18 7.55
CA LEU A 121 -6.74 0.60 8.74
C LEU A 121 -5.66 -0.42 8.37
N LEU A 122 -5.92 -1.28 7.38
CA LEU A 122 -4.94 -2.24 6.89
C LEU A 122 -3.72 -1.57 6.23
N LEU A 123 -3.93 -0.48 5.47
CA LEU A 123 -2.85 0.32 4.90
C LEU A 123 -1.95 0.90 6.00
N ASP A 124 -2.56 1.48 7.03
CA ASP A 124 -1.83 2.11 8.14
C ASP A 124 -1.03 1.08 8.95
N HIS A 125 -1.53 -0.17 9.07
CA HIS A 125 -0.78 -1.27 9.68
C HIS A 125 0.42 -1.77 8.87
N GLN A 126 0.60 -1.35 7.61
CA GLN A 126 1.82 -1.66 6.85
C GLN A 126 3.01 -0.76 7.20
N MET A 127 2.80 0.29 8.00
CA MET A 127 3.89 1.16 8.43
C MET A 127 5.05 0.36 9.04
N PRO A 128 6.31 0.70 8.74
CA PRO A 128 6.77 1.86 7.96
C PRO A 128 6.81 1.65 6.44
N ARG A 129 6.23 0.57 5.92
CA ARG A 129 6.30 0.22 4.49
C ARG A 129 5.26 0.96 3.67
N PRO A 130 5.62 1.51 2.48
CA PRO A 130 4.66 2.13 1.59
C PRO A 130 3.55 1.17 1.19
N ALA A 131 2.30 1.61 1.36
CA ALA A 131 1.14 0.88 0.88
C ALA A 131 0.06 1.84 0.35
N TYR A 132 -0.67 1.39 -0.67
CA TYR A 132 -1.78 2.14 -1.26
C TYR A 132 -2.91 1.23 -1.77
N LEU A 133 -4.07 1.85 -1.95
CA LEU A 133 -5.22 1.29 -2.65
C LEU A 133 -5.38 2.01 -3.99
N SER A 134 -5.57 1.23 -5.05
CA SER A 134 -5.89 1.77 -6.37
C SER A 134 -7.12 1.11 -6.98
N ASP A 135 -7.90 1.85 -7.75
CA ASP A 135 -9.06 1.31 -8.48
C ASP A 135 -8.68 0.59 -9.78
N ALA A 136 -9.68 0.12 -10.53
CA ALA A 136 -9.47 -0.59 -11.80
C ALA A 136 -8.66 0.21 -12.83
N ALA A 137 -8.75 1.55 -12.81
CA ALA A 137 -8.03 2.49 -13.67
C ALA A 137 -6.74 3.02 -13.05
N TRP A 138 -6.31 2.46 -11.92
CA TRP A 138 -5.13 2.83 -11.16
C TRP A 138 -5.14 4.22 -10.53
N ASN A 139 -6.33 4.80 -10.33
CA ASN A 139 -6.47 5.98 -9.47
C ASN A 139 -6.23 5.58 -8.03
N ILE A 140 -5.48 6.40 -7.29
CA ILE A 140 -5.21 6.17 -5.88
C ILE A 140 -6.42 6.60 -5.06
N VAL A 141 -7.00 5.65 -4.32
CA VAL A 141 -8.22 5.86 -3.52
C VAL A 141 -7.94 5.81 -2.01
N GLY A 142 -6.72 5.41 -1.62
CA GLY A 142 -6.24 5.42 -0.24
C GLY A 142 -4.75 5.12 -0.19
N PHE A 143 -4.05 5.62 0.81
CA PHE A 143 -2.61 5.38 1.00
C PHE A 143 -2.22 5.58 2.45
N ASN A 144 -1.12 4.97 2.88
CA ASN A 144 -0.57 5.21 4.21
C ASN A 144 0.48 6.34 4.21
N ARG A 145 0.88 6.77 5.41
CA ARG A 145 1.85 7.86 5.57
C ARG A 145 3.20 7.57 4.91
N ALA A 146 3.68 6.33 4.96
CA ALA A 146 4.94 5.94 4.31
C ALA A 146 4.89 6.12 2.80
N MET A 147 3.74 5.80 2.16
CA MET A 147 3.55 6.03 0.74
C MET A 147 3.72 7.51 0.38
N ALA A 148 3.06 8.42 1.11
CA ALA A 148 3.19 9.86 0.86
C ALA A 148 4.62 10.39 1.09
N GLN A 149 5.38 9.79 2.02
CA GLN A 149 6.75 10.17 2.30
C GLN A 149 7.73 9.73 1.20
N TRP A 150 7.54 8.55 0.63
CA TRP A 150 8.45 7.99 -0.37
C TRP A 150 8.07 8.41 -1.78
N PHE A 151 6.77 8.59 -2.00
CA PHE A 151 6.15 8.84 -3.29
C PHE A 151 5.18 10.03 -3.18
N PRO A 152 5.67 11.28 -3.10
CA PRO A 152 4.84 12.45 -2.82
C PRO A 152 3.74 12.72 -3.86
N TRP A 153 3.87 12.19 -5.08
CA TRP A 153 2.86 12.29 -6.14
C TRP A 153 1.48 11.78 -5.72
N VAL A 154 1.38 10.89 -4.71
CA VAL A 154 0.08 10.43 -4.19
C VAL A 154 -0.73 11.55 -3.51
N LEU A 155 -0.10 12.69 -3.22
CA LEU A 155 -0.75 13.89 -2.67
C LEU A 155 -1.29 14.83 -3.76
N GLU A 156 -0.98 14.57 -5.03
CA GLU A 156 -1.45 15.40 -6.14
C GLU A 156 -2.96 15.25 -6.37
N PRO A 157 -3.62 16.25 -6.99
CA PRO A 157 -5.02 16.13 -7.38
C PRO A 157 -5.23 14.96 -8.35
N ARG A 158 -6.07 14.00 -7.96
CA ARG A 158 -6.37 12.77 -8.74
C ARG A 158 -5.10 11.94 -9.04
N PRO A 159 -4.42 11.42 -8.00
CA PRO A 159 -3.21 10.67 -8.19
C PRO A 159 -3.51 9.38 -8.96
N ASN A 160 -2.72 9.07 -9.98
CA ASN A 160 -2.87 7.87 -10.78
C ASN A 160 -1.50 7.21 -11.01
N LEU A 161 -1.38 5.93 -10.64
CA LEU A 161 -0.12 5.20 -10.73
C LEU A 161 0.43 5.14 -12.15
N MET A 162 -0.42 4.91 -13.15
CA MET A 162 0.04 4.77 -14.54
C MET A 162 0.55 6.09 -15.10
N ARG A 163 -0.13 7.19 -14.80
CA ARG A 163 0.34 8.54 -15.16
C ARG A 163 1.68 8.82 -14.53
N TRP A 164 1.80 8.59 -13.22
CA TRP A 164 3.06 8.82 -12.54
C TRP A 164 4.17 7.93 -13.12
N ALA A 165 3.96 6.61 -13.16
CA ALA A 165 4.99 5.65 -13.55
C ALA A 165 5.47 5.79 -15.00
N LEU A 166 4.60 6.25 -15.92
CA LEU A 166 4.89 6.31 -17.35
C LEU A 166 5.25 7.72 -17.83
N LEU A 167 4.73 8.77 -17.19
CA LEU A 167 4.84 10.14 -17.70
C LEU A 167 5.59 11.08 -16.77
N HIS A 168 5.61 10.83 -15.46
CA HIS A 168 6.23 11.74 -14.52
C HIS A 168 7.76 11.60 -14.52
N PRO A 169 8.53 12.72 -14.55
CA PRO A 169 10.00 12.68 -14.52
C PRO A 169 10.55 11.91 -13.32
N ASP A 170 10.01 12.12 -12.11
CA ASP A 170 10.42 11.39 -10.91
C ASP A 170 10.35 9.87 -11.07
N ALA A 171 9.37 9.33 -11.80
CA ALA A 171 9.30 7.88 -12.01
C ALA A 171 10.45 7.37 -12.89
N ARG A 172 10.88 8.18 -13.87
CA ARG A 172 12.03 7.85 -14.74
C ARG A 172 13.35 7.87 -13.97
N GLU A 173 13.45 8.68 -12.92
CA GLU A 173 14.62 8.72 -12.03
C GLU A 173 14.56 7.64 -10.94
N GLN A 174 13.38 7.42 -10.35
CA GLN A 174 13.21 6.50 -9.23
C GLN A 174 13.18 5.04 -9.65
N TYR A 175 12.67 4.70 -10.83
CA TYR A 175 12.73 3.34 -11.34
C TYR A 175 14.08 3.07 -12.01
N VAL A 176 14.89 2.24 -11.37
CA VAL A 176 16.13 1.77 -11.99
C VAL A 176 15.76 0.86 -13.15
N GLY A 177 16.14 1.23 -14.38
CA GLY A 177 15.71 0.52 -15.59
C GLY A 177 14.26 0.82 -15.97
N TRP A 178 13.85 2.10 -15.91
CA TRP A 178 12.49 2.56 -16.20
C TRP A 178 11.81 1.94 -17.44
N GLU A 179 12.54 1.68 -18.55
CA GLU A 179 11.93 1.06 -19.74
C GLU A 179 11.34 -0.34 -19.49
N GLU A 180 11.93 -1.12 -18.58
CA GLU A 180 11.41 -2.43 -18.19
C GLU A 180 10.10 -2.29 -17.42
N HIS A 181 10.06 -1.32 -16.49
CA HIS A 181 8.86 -0.95 -15.76
C HIS A 181 7.75 -0.46 -16.70
N ALA A 182 8.07 0.44 -17.62
CA ALA A 182 7.15 0.97 -18.59
C ALA A 182 6.56 -0.15 -19.47
N GLY A 183 7.37 -1.11 -19.89
CA GLY A 183 6.92 -2.29 -20.63
C GLY A 183 5.85 -3.09 -19.89
N ILE A 184 6.09 -3.40 -18.62
CA ILE A 184 5.14 -4.15 -17.78
C ILE A 184 3.85 -3.35 -17.57
N TYR A 185 3.96 -2.06 -17.27
CA TYR A 185 2.80 -1.20 -17.05
C TYR A 185 1.94 -1.03 -18.31
N LEU A 186 2.55 -0.86 -19.48
CA LEU A 186 1.85 -0.83 -20.76
C LEU A 186 1.14 -2.16 -21.07
N ALA A 187 1.78 -3.30 -20.75
CA ALA A 187 1.17 -4.62 -20.87
C ALA A 187 -0.04 -4.80 -19.91
N MET A 188 0.02 -4.19 -18.71
CA MET A 188 -1.09 -4.15 -17.77
C MET A 188 -2.25 -3.29 -18.28
N VAL A 189 -1.98 -2.10 -18.82
CA VAL A 189 -3.00 -1.24 -19.44
C VAL A 189 -3.70 -1.98 -20.59
N ARG A 190 -2.93 -2.67 -21.43
CA ARG A 190 -3.47 -3.51 -22.53
C ARG A 190 -4.40 -4.60 -22.01
N MET A 191 -4.00 -5.32 -20.97
CA MET A 191 -4.84 -6.34 -20.33
C MET A 191 -6.13 -5.75 -19.73
N ALA A 192 -6.06 -4.59 -19.07
CA ALA A 192 -7.25 -3.95 -18.51
C ALA A 192 -8.27 -3.53 -19.57
N LEU A 193 -7.80 -3.03 -20.73
CA LEU A 193 -8.67 -2.70 -21.86
C LEU A 193 -9.40 -3.92 -22.43
N VAL A 194 -8.77 -5.10 -22.40
CA VAL A 194 -9.41 -6.37 -22.77
C VAL A 194 -10.43 -6.82 -21.72
N LYS A 195 -10.10 -6.68 -20.43
CA LYS A 195 -10.97 -7.13 -19.33
C LYS A 195 -12.25 -6.31 -19.19
N HIS A 196 -12.15 -4.99 -19.38
CA HIS A 196 -13.25 -4.06 -19.09
C HIS A 196 -13.89 -3.45 -20.36
N ASP A 197 -13.87 -4.16 -21.48
CA ASP A 197 -14.48 -3.74 -22.77
C ASP A 197 -14.27 -2.24 -23.09
N ARG A 198 -13.01 -1.81 -23.05
CA ARG A 198 -12.59 -0.43 -23.38
C ARG A 198 -13.31 0.68 -22.60
N LEU A 199 -13.34 0.56 -21.26
CA LEU A 199 -13.78 1.67 -20.38
C LEU A 199 -13.22 3.02 -20.85
N PRO A 200 -14.06 4.07 -20.98
CA PRO A 200 -13.63 5.37 -21.49
C PRO A 200 -12.43 5.98 -20.76
N GLU A 201 -12.36 5.78 -19.45
CA GLU A 201 -11.25 6.25 -18.62
C GLU A 201 -9.91 5.57 -18.97
N LEU A 202 -9.91 4.25 -19.18
CA LEU A 202 -8.72 3.50 -19.61
C LEU A 202 -8.29 3.89 -21.02
N VAL A 203 -9.25 4.16 -21.92
CA VAL A 203 -8.96 4.66 -23.27
C VAL A 203 -8.33 6.05 -23.21
N SER A 204 -8.86 6.94 -22.37
CA SER A 204 -8.28 8.27 -22.15
C SER A 204 -6.86 8.18 -21.59
N LEU A 205 -6.64 7.34 -20.59
CA LEU A 205 -5.32 7.09 -20.00
C LEU A 205 -4.33 6.58 -21.06
N LEU A 206 -4.74 5.62 -21.89
CA LEU A 206 -3.87 5.10 -22.95
C LEU A 206 -3.50 6.19 -23.97
N ASN A 207 -4.46 7.02 -24.38
CA ASN A 207 -4.19 8.10 -25.33
C ASN A 207 -3.18 9.12 -24.78
N GLU A 208 -3.31 9.47 -23.49
CA GLU A 208 -2.37 10.33 -22.79
C GLU A 208 -0.97 9.71 -22.74
N VAL A 209 -0.90 8.43 -22.38
CA VAL A 209 0.37 7.67 -22.30
C VAL A 209 1.05 7.54 -23.67
N LEU A 210 0.30 7.26 -24.73
CA LEU A 210 0.85 7.08 -26.08
C LEU A 210 1.22 8.40 -26.77
N ALA A 211 0.91 9.56 -26.17
CA ALA A 211 1.44 10.84 -26.63
C ALA A 211 2.94 11.00 -26.32
N ASP A 212 3.45 10.29 -25.31
CA ASP A 212 4.88 10.20 -25.03
C ASP A 212 5.58 9.25 -26.01
N SER A 213 6.69 9.70 -26.61
CA SER A 213 7.38 8.98 -27.67
C SER A 213 8.04 7.68 -27.20
N ASP A 214 8.53 7.64 -25.96
CA ASP A 214 9.14 6.42 -25.41
C ASP A 214 8.07 5.38 -25.12
N CYS A 215 6.96 5.80 -24.51
CA CYS A 215 5.82 4.93 -24.26
C CYS A 215 5.22 4.39 -25.57
N ARG A 216 5.09 5.23 -26.61
CA ARG A 216 4.64 4.80 -27.94
C ARG A 216 5.57 3.74 -28.54
N ARG A 217 6.88 3.96 -28.49
CA ARG A 217 7.89 3.00 -28.98
C ARG A 217 7.82 1.67 -28.22
N ILE A 218 7.75 1.70 -26.90
CA ILE A 218 7.66 0.48 -26.07
C ILE A 218 6.35 -0.26 -26.36
N TRP A 219 5.23 0.46 -26.49
CA TRP A 219 3.93 -0.14 -26.81
C TRP A 219 3.95 -0.89 -28.14
N ASP A 220 4.54 -0.30 -29.19
CA ASP A 220 4.59 -0.89 -30.52
C ASP A 220 5.55 -2.08 -30.60
N SER A 221 6.62 -2.06 -29.80
CA SER A 221 7.64 -3.12 -29.79
C SER A 221 7.29 -4.34 -28.93
N LYS A 222 6.45 -4.16 -27.90
CA LYS A 222 6.10 -5.23 -26.93
C LYS A 222 4.58 -5.45 -26.85
N PRO A 223 4.00 -6.38 -27.63
CA PRO A 223 2.55 -6.68 -27.62
C PRO A 223 2.13 -7.61 -26.46
N GLU A 224 2.81 -7.57 -25.33
CA GLU A 224 2.53 -8.43 -24.16
C GLU A 224 1.26 -8.03 -23.41
N LEU A 225 0.66 -9.00 -22.70
CA LEU A 225 -0.45 -8.77 -21.79
C LEU A 225 -0.10 -9.33 -20.40
N VAL A 226 -0.19 -8.48 -19.37
CA VAL A 226 0.13 -8.85 -17.98
C VAL A 226 -1.07 -8.53 -17.10
N SER A 227 -1.49 -9.47 -16.25
CA SER A 227 -2.65 -9.30 -15.37
C SER A 227 -2.36 -8.42 -14.15
N HIS A 228 -1.20 -8.61 -13.54
CA HIS A 228 -0.71 -7.87 -12.38
C HIS A 228 0.80 -8.05 -12.24
N ARG A 229 1.41 -7.18 -11.44
CA ARG A 229 2.83 -7.25 -11.05
C ARG A 229 3.04 -7.79 -9.63
N ASP A 230 2.10 -8.61 -9.14
CA ASP A 230 2.24 -9.27 -7.84
C ASP A 230 3.54 -10.07 -7.75
N GLY A 231 4.23 -9.93 -6.62
CA GLY A 231 5.53 -10.53 -6.37
C GLY A 231 6.68 -9.97 -7.22
N HIS A 232 6.46 -8.91 -8.00
CA HIS A 232 7.50 -8.34 -8.86
C HIS A 232 8.60 -7.70 -8.01
N VAL A 233 9.82 -8.21 -8.15
CA VAL A 233 11.05 -7.67 -7.56
C VAL A 233 11.70 -6.69 -8.51
N PHE A 234 12.05 -5.50 -8.04
CA PHE A 234 12.62 -4.43 -8.85
C PHE A 234 13.47 -3.48 -8.01
N ARG A 235 14.27 -2.64 -8.66
CA ARG A 235 15.13 -1.68 -7.98
C ARG A 235 14.56 -0.27 -8.02
N LEU A 236 14.64 0.41 -6.88
CA LEU A 236 14.25 1.80 -6.71
C LEU A 236 15.46 2.65 -6.31
N HIS A 237 15.45 3.88 -6.79
CA HIS A 237 16.40 4.91 -6.44
C HIS A 237 15.64 6.07 -5.79
N ILE A 238 15.61 6.13 -4.45
CA ILE A 238 14.81 7.13 -3.72
C ILE A 238 15.67 7.85 -2.67
N SER A 239 15.38 9.13 -2.47
CA SER A 239 16.15 10.02 -1.59
C SER A 239 16.21 9.54 -0.14
N ARG A 240 15.18 8.81 0.33
CA ARG A 240 15.12 8.24 1.68
C ARG A 240 16.30 7.30 2.01
N PHE A 241 16.85 6.62 1.01
CA PHE A 241 17.97 5.70 1.20
C PHE A 241 19.27 6.29 0.64
N ASP A 242 19.48 7.59 0.83
CA ASP A 242 20.67 8.32 0.37
C ASP A 242 20.96 8.12 -1.12
N HIS A 243 19.91 8.02 -1.94
CA HIS A 243 20.05 7.76 -3.37
C HIS A 243 20.79 6.45 -3.69
N GLN A 244 20.71 5.45 -2.80
CA GLN A 244 21.17 4.10 -3.11
C GLN A 244 20.06 3.28 -3.76
N ASP A 245 20.46 2.43 -4.70
CA ASP A 245 19.56 1.46 -5.31
C ASP A 245 19.14 0.43 -4.25
N ILE A 246 17.84 0.37 -3.98
CA ILE A 246 17.23 -0.63 -3.10
C ILE A 246 16.43 -1.64 -3.92
N GLU A 247 16.45 -2.90 -3.52
CA GLU A 247 15.62 -3.94 -4.12
C GLU A 247 14.31 -4.09 -3.36
N VAL A 248 13.19 -4.02 -4.07
CA VAL A 248 11.84 -4.08 -3.52
C VAL A 248 10.95 -5.07 -4.25
N ILE A 249 10.06 -5.72 -3.51
CA ILE A 249 8.97 -6.53 -4.00
C ILE A 249 7.63 -5.79 -3.80
N SER A 250 6.86 -5.72 -4.89
CA SER A 250 5.49 -5.24 -4.87
C SER A 250 4.54 -6.43 -4.70
N GLN A 251 3.76 -6.44 -3.62
CA GLN A 251 2.69 -7.41 -3.39
C GLN A 251 1.35 -6.78 -3.75
N VAL A 252 0.55 -7.45 -4.58
CA VAL A 252 -0.75 -6.97 -5.05
C VAL A 252 -1.84 -7.92 -4.56
N LEU A 253 -2.72 -7.41 -3.72
CA LEU A 253 -3.83 -8.13 -3.10
C LEU A 253 -5.16 -7.52 -3.55
N TYR A 254 -6.18 -8.36 -3.70
CA TYR A 254 -7.53 -7.93 -4.08
C TYR A 254 -8.48 -8.15 -2.90
N PRO A 255 -9.05 -7.09 -2.30
CA PRO A 255 -10.05 -7.24 -1.26
C PRO A 255 -11.28 -7.97 -1.81
N ALA A 256 -11.72 -9.04 -1.15
CA ALA A 256 -12.87 -9.83 -1.62
C ALA A 256 -14.16 -8.99 -1.77
N ALA A 257 -14.36 -8.02 -0.87
CA ALA A 257 -15.48 -7.09 -0.91
C ALA A 257 -15.36 -6.03 -2.03
N PHE A 258 -14.14 -5.78 -2.53
CA PHE A 258 -13.82 -4.74 -3.51
C PHE A 258 -12.82 -5.27 -4.55
N PRO A 259 -13.23 -6.19 -5.42
CA PRO A 259 -12.35 -6.90 -6.34
C PRO A 259 -11.75 -6.02 -7.44
N ASP A 260 -12.34 -4.86 -7.69
CA ASP A 260 -11.78 -3.86 -8.61
C ASP A 260 -10.72 -2.97 -7.93
N LEU A 261 -10.60 -3.06 -6.59
CA LEU A 261 -9.52 -2.41 -5.86
C LEU A 261 -8.31 -3.33 -5.76
N ARG A 262 -7.14 -2.70 -5.80
CA ARG A 262 -5.85 -3.32 -5.57
C ARG A 262 -5.26 -2.71 -4.33
N PHE A 263 -5.06 -3.53 -3.31
CA PHE A 263 -4.18 -3.21 -2.20
C PHE A 263 -2.76 -3.57 -2.62
N VAL A 264 -1.86 -2.60 -2.55
CA VAL A 264 -0.47 -2.79 -2.93
C VAL A 264 0.41 -2.45 -1.74
N ALA A 265 1.28 -3.38 -1.36
CA ALA A 265 2.33 -3.18 -0.37
C ALA A 265 3.69 -3.32 -1.06
N ILE A 266 4.60 -2.38 -0.76
CA ILE A 266 5.97 -2.41 -1.26
C ILE A 266 6.88 -2.77 -0.09
N THR A 267 7.60 -3.88 -0.21
CA THR A 267 8.53 -4.37 0.82
C THR A 267 9.91 -4.57 0.19
N TRP A 268 11.02 -4.48 0.93
CA TRP A 268 12.37 -4.66 0.36
C TRP A 268 12.89 -6.09 0.52
N LEU A 269 13.64 -6.56 -0.47
CA LEU A 269 14.31 -7.86 -0.47
C LEU A 269 15.81 -7.62 -0.29
N GLY A 270 16.36 -8.01 0.86
CA GLY A 270 17.78 -7.86 1.13
C GLY A 270 18.10 -7.81 2.62
N SER A 271 19.24 -8.41 2.99
CA SER A 271 19.88 -8.42 4.31
C SER A 271 20.49 -7.08 4.72
N ARG A 272 20.19 -6.00 4.00
CA ARG A 272 20.19 -4.66 4.58
C ARG A 272 18.81 -4.45 5.16
N GLU A 273 18.73 -4.77 6.44
CA GLU A 273 17.57 -4.47 7.24
C GLU A 273 17.30 -2.96 7.08
N ASP A 274 16.01 -2.60 6.97
CA ASP A 274 15.62 -1.21 7.17
C ASP A 274 16.26 -0.80 8.50
N PRO A 275 16.95 0.36 8.58
CA PRO A 275 17.48 0.83 9.85
C PRO A 275 16.43 0.72 10.98
N GLY A 276 15.14 0.86 10.65
CA GLY A 276 14.01 0.70 11.56
C GLY A 276 13.42 -0.73 11.71
N ALA A 277 13.81 -1.71 10.89
CA ALA A 277 13.33 -3.10 10.99
C ALA A 277 14.28 -4.05 11.74
N GLU A 278 15.57 -3.69 11.91
CA GLU A 278 16.53 -4.51 12.68
C GLU A 278 16.27 -4.48 14.18
N ALA A 279 15.84 -3.33 14.70
CA ALA A 279 15.39 -3.17 16.08
C ALA A 279 14.20 -4.09 16.42
N ALA A 280 13.32 -4.37 15.45
CA ALA A 280 12.13 -5.19 15.67
C ALA A 280 12.39 -6.71 15.64
N ARG A 281 13.49 -7.17 15.03
CA ARG A 281 13.78 -8.62 14.86
C ARG A 281 14.75 -9.19 15.88
N ARG A 282 15.54 -8.37 16.58
CA ARG A 282 16.44 -8.83 17.66
C ARG A 282 15.73 -8.91 19.01
N SER A 283 14.65 -9.67 19.08
CA SER A 283 14.15 -10.27 20.34
C SER A 283 14.43 -11.77 20.30
N PRO A 284 15.05 -12.37 21.33
CA PRO A 284 15.50 -13.75 21.24
C PRO A 284 14.32 -14.72 21.18
N SER A 285 14.31 -15.55 20.14
CA SER A 285 13.57 -16.81 20.09
C SER A 285 14.03 -17.70 21.24
N VAL A 286 13.18 -17.87 22.25
CA VAL A 286 13.43 -18.79 23.36
C VAL A 286 13.32 -20.23 22.85
N ALA A 287 14.37 -20.99 23.15
CA ALA A 287 14.58 -22.38 22.78
C ALA A 287 13.45 -23.32 23.22
N GLU A 288 13.29 -24.37 22.41
CA GLU A 288 12.46 -25.55 22.63
C GLU A 288 12.76 -26.23 23.97
N GLY A 289 11.70 -26.65 24.67
CA GLY A 289 11.82 -27.52 25.83
C GLY A 289 10.52 -27.83 26.56
N SER A 290 9.87 -28.92 26.14
CA SER A 290 9.02 -29.81 26.97
C SER A 290 7.50 -29.60 27.03
N ARG A 291 6.82 -30.27 26.08
CA ARG A 291 5.62 -31.16 26.21
C ARG A 291 4.60 -30.91 27.34
N GLU A 292 3.33 -30.70 26.97
CA GLU A 292 2.29 -31.76 27.03
C GLU A 292 0.98 -31.36 26.33
N ARG A 293 0.28 -32.38 25.82
CA ARG A 293 -0.95 -32.32 25.01
C ARG A 293 -2.18 -31.92 25.85
N ALA A 294 -3.07 -31.11 25.28
CA ALA A 294 -4.51 -31.37 25.31
C ALA A 294 -5.27 -30.53 24.27
N THR A 295 -5.96 -31.23 23.39
CA THR A 295 -7.09 -30.82 22.55
C THR A 295 -8.14 -29.97 23.26
N ALA A 296 -8.68 -28.93 22.61
CA ALA A 296 -10.10 -28.82 22.23
C ALA A 296 -10.52 -27.37 21.92
N THR A 297 -11.27 -27.26 20.82
CA THR A 297 -12.07 -26.15 20.30
C THR A 297 -12.93 -25.43 21.37
N ARG A 298 -12.88 -24.09 21.43
CA ARG A 298 -14.08 -23.22 21.49
C ARG A 298 -13.80 -21.72 21.41
N SER A 299 -14.70 -21.06 20.68
CA SER A 299 -14.98 -19.62 20.57
C SER A 299 -14.54 -18.72 21.73
N VAL A 300 -13.92 -17.57 21.41
CA VAL A 300 -13.84 -16.42 22.30
C VAL A 300 -14.27 -15.17 21.55
N GLN A 301 -15.27 -14.50 22.13
CA GLN A 301 -15.79 -13.19 21.77
C GLN A 301 -14.69 -12.11 21.82
N GLY A 302 -14.91 -11.04 21.07
CA GLY A 302 -13.95 -9.98 20.82
C GLY A 302 -13.25 -9.40 22.05
N THR A 303 -11.96 -9.16 21.89
CA THR A 303 -11.17 -8.17 22.63
C THR A 303 -10.19 -7.58 21.61
N PRO A 304 -10.04 -6.26 21.51
CA PRO A 304 -9.22 -5.63 20.48
C PRO A 304 -7.76 -6.04 20.66
N THR A 305 -7.19 -6.63 19.62
CA THR A 305 -5.77 -6.98 19.49
C THR A 305 -4.93 -5.69 19.49
N ARG A 306 -4.35 -5.36 20.65
CA ARG A 306 -3.31 -4.32 20.77
C ARG A 306 -1.98 -4.90 20.31
N PRO A 307 -1.18 -4.20 19.49
CA PRO A 307 0.17 -4.64 19.16
C PRO A 307 1.08 -4.51 20.39
N TYR A 308 1.99 -5.48 20.54
CA TYR A 308 2.95 -5.61 21.64
C TYR A 308 4.05 -4.54 21.53
N TRP A 309 4.03 -3.49 22.38
CA TRP A 309 5.24 -2.74 22.82
C TRP A 309 4.96 -1.65 23.91
N ALA A 310 3.81 -1.68 24.60
CA ALA A 310 3.53 -0.70 25.66
C ALA A 310 4.12 -1.15 27.02
N LEU A 311 4.93 -0.29 27.65
CA LEU A 311 5.50 -0.47 28.99
C LEU A 311 4.65 0.23 30.05
N ASP A 312 4.80 -0.19 31.30
CA ASP A 312 4.11 0.40 32.44
C ASP A 312 4.72 1.73 32.90
N SER A 313 5.93 2.06 32.43
CA SER A 313 6.69 3.21 32.90
C SER A 313 7.83 3.61 31.96
N PHE A 314 8.26 4.87 32.06
CA PHE A 314 9.47 5.36 31.40
C PHE A 314 10.75 4.74 31.96
N GLU A 315 10.71 4.25 33.21
CA GLU A 315 11.86 3.59 33.82
C GLU A 315 12.10 2.22 33.16
N ALA A 316 11.03 1.48 32.88
CA ALA A 316 11.12 0.26 32.07
C ALA A 316 11.69 0.54 30.66
N ALA A 317 11.31 1.66 30.04
CA ALA A 317 11.85 2.05 28.73
C ALA A 317 13.35 2.39 28.82
N ARG A 318 13.75 3.14 29.85
CA ARG A 318 15.15 3.50 30.11
C ARG A 318 16.05 2.27 30.30
N SER A 319 15.55 1.21 30.95
CA SER A 319 16.28 -0.04 31.13
C SER A 319 16.60 -0.78 29.83
N LEU A 320 15.90 -0.47 28.73
CA LEU A 320 16.16 -1.09 27.42
C LEU A 320 17.44 -0.56 26.76
N ALA A 321 17.93 0.63 27.15
CA ALA A 321 19.18 1.20 26.64
C ALA A 321 20.46 0.51 27.20
N GLY A 322 20.31 -0.67 27.82
CA GLY A 322 21.40 -1.52 28.24
C GLY A 322 22.02 -1.16 29.60
N SER A 323 23.25 -1.64 29.82
CA SER A 323 23.89 -1.66 31.15
C SER A 323 24.32 -0.30 31.69
N SER A 324 24.38 0.73 30.84
CA SER A 324 24.73 2.10 31.25
C SER A 324 23.95 3.14 30.43
N PRO A 325 22.66 3.32 30.73
CA PRO A 325 21.79 4.23 29.99
C PRO A 325 22.19 5.70 30.26
N VAL A 326 22.21 6.50 29.19
CA VAL A 326 22.47 7.95 29.25
C VAL A 326 21.19 8.68 28.84
N ASP A 327 20.55 9.36 29.79
CA ASP A 327 19.36 10.15 29.51
C ASP A 327 19.73 11.43 28.74
N LEU A 328 18.91 11.80 27.76
CA LEU A 328 19.10 12.95 26.88
C LEU A 328 18.01 13.98 27.15
N PRO A 329 18.03 14.70 28.29
CA PRO A 329 16.93 15.57 28.71
C PRO A 329 16.69 16.73 27.74
N GLY A 330 17.75 17.31 27.17
CA GLY A 330 17.61 18.39 26.19
C GLY A 330 16.96 17.93 24.90
N LEU A 331 17.33 16.75 24.40
CA LEU A 331 16.71 16.16 23.21
C LEU A 331 15.31 15.63 23.49
N SER A 332 15.04 15.13 24.70
CA SER A 332 13.70 14.74 25.16
C SER A 332 12.74 15.91 25.08
N GLU A 333 13.13 17.07 25.61
CA GLU A 333 12.34 18.30 25.54
C GLU A 333 12.11 18.76 24.08
N ALA A 334 13.16 18.67 23.25
CA ALA A 334 13.07 19.05 21.84
C ALA A 334 12.17 18.10 21.02
N ALA A 335 12.11 16.82 21.37
CA ALA A 335 11.31 15.80 20.72
C ALA A 335 9.81 15.92 21.06
N GLY A 336 9.48 16.33 22.29
CA GLY A 336 8.10 16.54 22.73
C GLY A 336 7.93 16.48 24.25
N ARG A 337 6.87 17.12 24.77
CA ARG A 337 6.59 17.17 26.22
C ARG A 337 6.35 15.81 26.86
N ASP A 338 5.86 14.86 26.07
CA ASP A 338 5.52 13.51 26.52
C ASP A 338 6.57 12.48 26.11
N THR A 339 7.77 12.93 25.73
CA THR A 339 8.82 12.07 25.17
C THR A 339 10.05 12.03 26.08
N ARG A 340 10.68 10.85 26.18
CA ARG A 340 11.98 10.66 26.84
C ARG A 340 12.91 9.86 25.93
N LEU A 341 14.09 10.41 25.72
CA LEU A 341 15.16 9.81 24.93
C LEU A 341 16.26 9.33 25.88
N THR A 342 16.64 8.06 25.74
CA THR A 342 17.74 7.46 26.48
C THR A 342 18.67 6.76 25.49
N ALA A 343 19.92 7.21 25.43
CA ALA A 343 20.95 6.56 24.62
C ALA A 343 21.60 5.40 25.37
N ASP A 344 22.06 4.40 24.64
CA ASP A 344 22.97 3.40 25.16
C ASP A 344 24.39 4.01 25.34
N CYS A 345 25.22 3.41 26.20
CA CYS A 345 26.57 3.93 26.44
C CYS A 345 27.50 3.83 25.24
N SER A 346 27.17 3.00 24.24
CA SER A 346 27.92 2.90 22.99
C SER A 346 27.57 4.06 22.02
N GLY A 347 26.45 4.75 22.27
CA GLY A 347 25.94 5.83 21.44
C GLY A 347 25.49 5.33 20.07
N GLN A 348 25.15 4.05 19.94
CA GLN A 348 24.67 3.45 18.69
C GLN A 348 23.14 3.43 18.61
N ASN A 349 22.48 3.32 19.76
CA ASN A 349 21.03 3.23 19.85
C ASN A 349 20.45 4.27 20.83
N VAL A 350 19.24 4.71 20.55
CA VAL A 350 18.45 5.62 21.36
C VAL A 350 17.04 5.06 21.52
N ILE A 351 16.67 4.80 22.77
CA ILE A 351 15.29 4.47 23.13
C ILE A 351 14.47 5.74 23.12
N TRP A 352 13.49 5.79 22.23
CA TRP A 352 12.54 6.89 22.08
C TRP A 352 11.21 6.50 22.72
N ALA A 353 11.00 6.93 23.96
CA ALA A 353 9.80 6.62 24.73
C ALA A 353 8.80 7.77 24.68
N THR A 354 7.51 7.50 24.48
CA THR A 354 6.43 8.48 24.46
C THR A 354 5.28 8.05 25.37
N SER A 355 4.73 8.97 26.16
CA SER A 355 3.58 8.68 27.03
C SER A 355 2.31 8.52 26.21
N GLU A 356 1.51 7.50 26.52
CA GLU A 356 0.19 7.26 25.95
C GLU A 356 -0.94 7.48 26.97
N ALA A 357 -2.18 7.47 26.47
CA ALA A 357 -3.37 7.52 27.31
C ALA A 357 -3.45 6.29 28.23
N GLY A 358 -3.72 6.52 29.52
CA GLY A 358 -3.83 5.45 30.52
C GLY A 358 -2.52 5.12 31.25
N GLY A 359 -1.49 5.97 31.13
CA GLY A 359 -0.23 5.83 31.87
C GLY A 359 0.75 4.81 31.28
N MET A 360 0.42 4.24 30.13
CA MET A 360 1.30 3.35 29.37
C MET A 360 2.34 4.17 28.61
N VAL A 361 3.50 3.58 28.38
CA VAL A 361 4.61 4.18 27.63
C VAL A 361 4.87 3.37 26.38
N ALA A 362 4.66 4.01 25.25
CA ALA A 362 5.12 3.57 23.94
C ALA A 362 6.64 3.77 23.87
N PHE A 363 7.41 2.83 23.32
CA PHE A 363 8.82 3.04 23.01
C PHE A 363 9.21 2.53 21.62
N GLU A 364 10.20 3.16 21.01
CA GLU A 364 10.93 2.69 19.83
C GLU A 364 12.41 2.56 20.18
N ASP A 365 13.08 1.50 19.74
CA ASP A 365 14.54 1.39 19.77
C ASP A 365 15.07 1.84 18.41
N LEU A 366 15.73 2.99 18.35
CA LEU A 366 16.18 3.63 17.13
C LEU A 366 17.70 3.63 17.07
N SER A 367 18.27 3.51 15.88
CA SER A 367 19.68 3.87 15.71
C SER A 367 19.88 5.37 16.00
N THR A 368 21.09 5.74 16.43
CA THR A 368 21.43 7.14 16.72
C THR A 368 21.16 8.06 15.53
N GLN A 369 21.42 7.60 14.30
CA GLN A 369 21.17 8.37 13.08
C GLN A 369 19.67 8.62 12.86
N GLU A 370 18.81 7.63 13.11
CA GLU A 370 17.35 7.79 13.01
C GLU A 370 16.78 8.71 14.08
N ALA A 371 17.29 8.62 15.31
CA ALA A 371 16.90 9.52 16.39
C ALA A 371 17.27 10.98 16.05
N LEU A 372 18.49 11.21 15.56
CA LEU A 372 18.95 12.54 15.14
C LEU A 372 18.11 13.10 13.99
N ALA A 373 17.73 12.28 13.01
CA ALA A 373 16.89 12.71 11.88
C ALA A 373 15.47 13.14 12.29
N ARG A 374 14.95 12.63 13.42
CA ARG A 374 13.62 12.98 13.94
C ARG A 374 13.63 14.24 14.82
N ILE A 375 14.80 14.71 15.24
CA ILE A 375 14.93 15.86 16.15
C ILE A 375 14.84 17.19 15.38
N PRO A 376 14.00 18.15 15.81
CA PRO A 376 13.90 19.45 15.16
C PRO A 376 15.11 20.34 15.49
N VAL A 377 16.15 20.26 14.65
CA VAL A 377 17.42 21.00 14.80
C VAL A 377 17.28 22.52 15.00
N PRO A 378 16.38 23.24 14.29
CA PRO A 378 16.25 24.70 14.44
C PRO A 378 15.82 25.18 15.83
N ALA A 379 15.19 24.31 16.63
CA ALA A 379 14.62 24.65 17.93
C ALA A 379 15.48 24.21 19.13
N LEU A 380 16.70 23.71 18.89
CA LEU A 380 17.53 23.14 19.96
C LEU A 380 18.09 24.20 20.91
N THR A 381 17.86 24.00 22.21
CA THR A 381 18.54 24.73 23.29
C THR A 381 20.04 24.42 23.30
N ALA A 382 20.84 25.22 24.02
CA ALA A 382 22.29 24.98 24.11
C ALA A 382 22.65 23.61 24.70
N GLY A 383 21.85 23.11 25.66
CA GLY A 383 22.00 21.77 26.23
C GLY A 383 21.66 20.68 25.20
N ALA A 384 20.50 20.81 24.55
CA ALA A 384 20.04 19.87 23.52
C ALA A 384 21.01 19.81 22.33
N ARG A 385 21.62 20.93 21.94
CA ARG A 385 22.63 20.97 20.88
C ARG A 385 23.89 20.18 21.25
N ARG A 386 24.31 20.20 22.51
CA ARG A 386 25.49 19.43 22.97
C ARG A 386 25.19 17.93 22.96
N GLU A 387 24.00 17.55 23.41
CA GLU A 387 23.52 16.16 23.33
C GLU A 387 23.47 15.67 21.87
N TYR A 388 22.89 16.48 20.98
CA TYR A 388 22.85 16.21 19.54
C TYR A 388 24.26 16.02 18.95
N GLN A 389 25.19 16.92 19.28
CA GLN A 389 26.58 16.84 18.81
C GLN A 389 27.31 15.60 19.34
N ASN A 390 27.07 15.21 20.58
CA ASN A 390 27.70 14.04 21.18
C ASN A 390 27.20 12.74 20.52
N LEU A 391 25.89 12.65 20.26
CA LEU A 391 25.30 11.55 19.50
C LEU A 391 25.79 11.52 18.06
N LEU A 392 25.85 12.67 17.38
CA LEU A 392 26.41 12.72 16.02
C LEU A 392 27.90 12.32 16.04
N ARG A 393 28.63 12.70 17.09
CA ARG A 393 30.05 12.32 17.21
C ARG A 393 30.23 10.82 17.37
N SER A 394 29.30 10.10 18.03
CA SER A 394 29.39 8.65 18.19
C SER A 394 29.14 7.88 16.89
N THR A 395 28.48 8.48 15.90
CA THR A 395 28.28 7.86 14.57
C THR A 395 29.46 8.07 13.61
N LEU A 396 30.39 8.97 13.94
CA LEU A 396 31.53 9.33 13.10
C LEU A 396 32.76 8.50 13.43
N ALA A 397 33.65 8.33 12.44
CA ALA A 397 34.94 7.66 12.63
C ALA A 397 35.72 8.22 13.84
N PRO A 398 36.48 7.39 14.57
CA PRO A 398 37.26 7.87 15.72
C PRO A 398 38.38 8.82 15.29
N ASP A 399 38.92 8.66 14.08
CA ASP A 399 39.95 9.53 13.54
C ASP A 399 39.38 10.84 12.96
N GLY A 400 40.06 11.96 13.26
CA GLY A 400 39.62 13.29 12.85
C GLY A 400 39.49 13.49 11.33
N PRO A 401 40.45 13.04 10.50
CA PRO A 401 40.38 13.25 9.05
C PRO A 401 39.19 12.53 8.38
N THR A 402 38.92 11.28 8.76
CA THR A 402 37.79 10.51 8.21
C THR A 402 36.47 11.04 8.74
N ALA A 403 36.38 11.41 10.03
CA ALA A 403 35.19 12.05 10.58
C ALA A 403 34.88 13.38 9.87
N THR A 404 35.91 14.17 9.55
CA THR A 404 35.74 15.43 8.81
C THR A 404 35.20 15.15 7.41
N ARG A 405 35.76 14.17 6.69
CA ARG A 405 35.25 13.78 5.37
C ARG A 405 33.78 13.32 5.43
N GLN A 406 33.42 12.52 6.42
CA GLN A 406 32.03 12.08 6.63
C GLN A 406 31.11 13.27 6.92
N ILE A 407 31.57 14.26 7.69
CA ILE A 407 30.81 15.49 7.92
C ILE A 407 30.66 16.28 6.61
N ASP A 408 31.72 16.41 5.82
CA ASP A 408 31.68 17.13 4.54
C ASP A 408 30.71 16.45 3.55
N GLU A 409 30.70 15.11 3.51
CA GLU A 409 29.74 14.30 2.74
C GLU A 409 28.30 14.55 3.19
N LEU A 410 28.04 14.64 4.50
CA LEU A 410 26.71 14.98 5.04
C LEU A 410 26.31 16.43 4.73
N LEU A 411 27.26 17.36 4.70
CA LEU A 411 27.00 18.78 4.42
C LEU A 411 26.76 19.05 2.93
N ALA A 412 27.41 18.30 2.03
CA ALA A 412 27.35 18.52 0.59
C ALA A 412 25.93 18.66 0.00
N PRO A 413 24.96 17.75 0.24
CA PRO A 413 23.61 17.89 -0.32
C PRO A 413 22.87 19.10 0.28
N HIS A 414 23.11 19.43 1.54
CA HIS A 414 22.49 20.58 2.19
C HIS A 414 23.04 21.90 1.66
N SER A 415 24.34 22.00 1.41
CA SER A 415 24.95 23.17 0.76
C SER A 415 24.37 23.39 -0.63
N ALA A 416 24.26 22.33 -1.45
CA ALA A 416 23.67 22.42 -2.78
C ALA A 416 22.20 22.89 -2.73
N ALA A 417 21.41 22.37 -1.79
CA ALA A 417 20.04 22.81 -1.59
C ALA A 417 19.94 24.27 -1.12
N ILE A 418 20.83 24.70 -0.22
CA ILE A 418 20.92 26.10 0.22
C ILE A 418 21.24 27.01 -0.96
N ASP A 419 22.20 26.65 -1.81
CA ASP A 419 22.59 27.44 -2.98
C ASP A 419 21.41 27.62 -3.95
N LEU A 420 20.66 26.55 -4.24
CA LEU A 420 19.45 26.61 -5.05
C LEU A 420 18.37 27.53 -4.46
N LEU A 421 18.14 27.43 -3.14
CA LEU A 421 17.18 28.28 -2.44
C LEU A 421 17.62 29.76 -2.43
N VAL A 422 18.92 30.02 -2.31
CA VAL A 422 19.49 31.37 -2.38
C VAL A 422 19.33 31.95 -3.79
N ASP A 423 19.58 31.15 -4.84
CA ASP A 423 19.40 31.55 -6.24
C ASP A 423 17.93 31.86 -6.54
N LEU A 424 17.01 30.95 -6.17
CA LEU A 424 15.57 31.16 -6.32
C LEU A 424 15.08 32.41 -5.58
N ARG A 425 15.56 32.64 -4.35
CA ARG A 425 15.26 33.86 -3.60
C ARG A 425 15.78 35.11 -4.33
N GLY A 426 16.94 35.02 -4.98
CA GLY A 426 17.48 36.09 -5.82
C GLY A 426 16.58 36.41 -7.02
N GLN A 427 16.06 35.37 -7.69
CA GLN A 427 15.13 35.51 -8.82
C GLN A 427 13.77 36.10 -8.39
N LEU A 428 13.29 35.73 -7.21
CA LEU A 428 12.00 36.18 -6.66
C LEU A 428 12.07 37.53 -5.95
N SER A 429 13.26 38.03 -5.62
CA SER A 429 13.41 39.36 -5.05
C SER A 429 13.13 40.39 -6.14
N PRO A 430 12.11 41.26 -5.98
CA PRO A 430 11.76 42.22 -7.01
C PRO A 430 12.96 43.12 -7.27
N ALA A 431 13.39 43.19 -8.54
CA ALA A 431 14.34 44.19 -8.98
C ALA A 431 13.85 45.54 -8.48
N THR A 432 14.68 46.19 -7.67
CA THR A 432 14.45 47.52 -7.10
C THR A 432 14.16 48.47 -8.25
N ALA A 433 12.88 48.67 -8.54
CA ALA A 433 12.43 49.74 -9.40
C ALA A 433 12.82 51.05 -8.72
N ALA A 434 13.46 51.90 -9.51
CA ALA A 434 13.96 53.19 -9.10
C ALA A 434 12.91 54.02 -8.33
N GLY A 435 13.37 54.68 -7.26
CA GLY A 435 12.83 55.95 -6.81
C GLY A 435 12.09 55.97 -5.48
N SER A 436 12.70 56.67 -4.53
CA SER A 436 12.07 57.50 -3.48
C SER A 436 11.86 56.85 -2.10
N SER A 437 12.83 57.17 -1.23
CA SER A 437 12.66 57.65 0.15
C SER A 437 11.39 57.25 0.92
N GLN A 438 11.53 56.38 1.93
CA GLN A 438 11.55 56.81 3.34
C GLN A 438 11.75 55.61 4.27
N SER A 439 12.54 55.86 5.31
CA SER A 439 12.88 55.02 6.45
C SER A 439 11.67 54.34 7.09
N LEU A 440 11.81 53.06 7.46
CA LEU A 440 11.52 52.51 8.81
C LEU A 440 11.89 51.01 8.89
N SER A 441 12.80 50.71 9.83
CA SER A 441 13.10 49.42 10.48
C SER A 441 13.23 48.16 9.62
N HIS A 442 14.47 47.84 9.21
CA HIS A 442 14.94 46.48 8.91
C HIS A 442 16.08 46.18 9.87
N SER A 443 15.85 45.40 10.93
CA SER A 443 16.93 44.91 11.80
C SER A 443 16.90 43.39 12.02
N GLU A 444 15.93 42.67 11.45
CA GLU A 444 15.83 41.20 11.61
C GLU A 444 16.11 40.44 10.32
N SER A 445 15.80 40.98 9.13
CA SER A 445 16.08 40.30 7.85
C SER A 445 17.57 40.31 7.45
N ASP A 446 18.31 41.34 7.87
CA ASP A 446 19.74 41.45 7.58
C ASP A 446 20.54 40.42 8.38
N THR A 447 20.15 40.11 9.62
CA THR A 447 20.88 39.15 10.46
C THR A 447 20.78 37.70 9.97
N ALA A 448 19.66 37.30 9.37
CA ALA A 448 19.52 35.97 8.77
C ALA A 448 20.32 35.84 7.46
N THR A 449 20.41 36.94 6.69
CA THR A 449 21.13 37.00 5.42
C THR A 449 22.65 37.05 5.63
N GLU A 450 23.11 37.80 6.63
CA GLU A 450 24.49 37.82 7.11
C GLU A 450 24.91 36.43 7.61
N ARG A 451 24.08 35.78 8.44
CA ARG A 451 24.34 34.42 8.95
C ARG A 451 24.38 33.36 7.86
N ALA A 452 23.52 33.46 6.83
CA ALA A 452 23.54 32.54 5.70
C ALA A 452 24.81 32.72 4.84
N ARG A 453 25.26 33.96 4.61
CA ARG A 453 26.53 34.25 3.92
C ARG A 453 27.75 33.86 4.74
N GLU A 454 27.71 34.05 6.05
CA GLU A 454 28.77 33.64 6.97
C GLU A 454 28.86 32.10 7.03
N LEU A 455 27.72 31.39 7.00
CA LEU A 455 27.69 29.93 6.90
C LEU A 455 28.26 29.45 5.55
N ALA A 456 27.84 30.06 4.43
CA ALA A 456 28.34 29.74 3.09
C ALA A 456 29.85 30.05 2.93
N GLY A 457 30.33 31.16 3.51
CA GLY A 457 31.74 31.53 3.51
C GLY A 457 32.63 30.62 4.35
N ARG A 458 32.09 30.04 5.43
CA ARG A 458 32.79 29.04 6.27
C ARG A 458 32.84 27.64 5.64
N LEU A 459 31.98 27.36 4.65
CA LEU A 459 31.90 26.08 3.92
C LEU A 459 32.79 26.02 2.66
N GLY A 460 33.57 27.07 2.40
CA GLY A 460 34.84 26.98 1.66
C GLY A 460 34.84 26.25 0.31
N ALA A 461 34.22 26.84 -0.72
CA ALA A 461 34.60 26.56 -2.11
C ALA A 461 35.33 27.79 -2.68
N SER A 462 36.67 27.75 -2.65
CA SER A 462 37.49 28.64 -3.47
C SER A 462 37.47 28.09 -4.90
N PRO A 463 37.11 28.89 -5.92
CA PRO A 463 36.91 28.38 -7.27
C PRO A 463 38.26 28.09 -7.94
N ARG A 464 38.37 26.92 -8.57
CA ARG A 464 39.24 26.69 -9.72
C ARG A 464 38.43 26.19 -10.88
#